data_AF-A0AAW7XV94-F1
#
_entry.id   AF-A0AAW7XV94-F1
#
_cell.length_a   1.000
_cell.length_b   1.000
_cell.length_c   1.000
_cell.angle_alpha   90.00
_cell.angle_beta   90.00
_cell.angle_gamma   90.00
#
_symmetry.space_group_name_H-M   'P 1'
#
loop_
_entity.id
_entity.type
_entity.pdbx_description
1 polymer ?
#
loop_
_entity_poly.entity_id
_entity_poly.type
_entity_poly.pdbx_seq_one_letter_code
_entity_poly.pdbx_strand_id
1 'polypeptide(L)'
;MSAEKTKTPAKKPQAKAAPTKGEKAPQKRLFMMLFEATAGAKTGLRMGARHAIMVFMVASEKKFAIGKAFKGLEVTGWSGMQLKKGADITGQKRFEDKALDASARKAMQKGAAFLVYKDEVKGQA
;
A
#
# COMPACT_ATOMS: atom_id res chain seq x y z
N MET A 1 33.26 52.32 25.86
CA MET A 1 32.27 51.42 26.48
C MET A 1 31.53 50.70 25.37
N SER A 2 31.32 49.41 25.59
CA SER A 2 31.18 48.36 24.59
C SER A 2 29.94 48.45 23.70
N ALA A 3 30.15 48.31 22.39
CA ALA A 3 29.11 47.95 21.43
C ALA A 3 29.09 46.42 21.32
N GLU A 4 28.12 45.78 21.98
CA GLU A 4 27.89 44.35 21.83
C GLU A 4 26.80 44.12 20.78
N LYS A 5 27.23 43.87 19.52
CA LYS A 5 26.35 43.34 18.48
C LYS A 5 26.33 41.82 18.62
N THR A 6 25.21 41.28 19.08
CA THR A 6 24.92 39.85 19.11
C THR A 6 24.95 39.29 17.69
N LYS A 7 25.97 38.47 17.38
CA LYS A 7 26.15 37.83 16.07
C LYS A 7 25.55 36.43 16.14
N THR A 8 24.29 36.29 15.74
CA THR A 8 23.62 35.00 15.54
C THR A 8 24.35 34.19 14.45
N PRO A 9 24.77 32.93 14.68
CA PRO A 9 25.32 32.11 13.61
C PRO A 9 24.18 31.67 12.67
N ALA A 10 24.22 32.18 11.43
CA ALA A 10 23.37 31.74 10.35
C ALA A 10 23.54 30.23 10.13
N LYS A 11 22.45 29.49 10.34
CA LYS A 11 22.34 28.06 10.02
C LYS A 11 22.56 27.92 8.52
N LYS A 12 23.65 27.25 8.12
CA LYS A 12 23.94 26.81 6.75
C LYS A 12 22.64 26.35 6.07
N PRO A 13 22.29 26.84 4.87
CA PRO A 13 21.34 26.14 4.01
C PRO A 13 21.96 24.78 3.71
N GLN A 14 21.34 23.70 4.17
CA GLN A 14 21.71 22.36 3.73
C GLN A 14 21.59 22.34 2.21
N ALA A 15 22.74 22.18 1.57
CA ALA A 15 22.85 22.03 0.14
C ALA A 15 21.97 20.86 -0.31
N LYS A 16 21.26 21.12 -1.42
CA LYS A 16 20.57 20.17 -2.28
C LYS A 16 21.25 18.80 -2.27
N ALA A 17 20.51 17.76 -1.86
CA ALA A 17 20.79 16.43 -2.39
C ALA A 17 20.45 16.48 -3.88
N ALA A 18 21.47 16.60 -4.72
CA ALA A 18 21.33 16.41 -6.15
C ALA A 18 20.81 14.99 -6.41
N PRO A 19 19.87 14.79 -7.35
CA PRO A 19 19.49 13.45 -7.78
C PRO A 19 20.74 12.78 -8.35
N THR A 20 21.07 11.61 -7.81
CA THR A 20 22.21 10.83 -8.29
C THR A 20 21.93 10.45 -9.74
N LYS A 21 22.87 10.81 -10.61
CA LYS A 21 22.87 10.54 -12.05
C LYS A 21 22.87 9.02 -12.24
N GLY A 22 21.67 8.45 -12.39
CA GLY A 22 21.44 6.99 -12.39
C GLY A 22 20.07 6.55 -11.85
N GLU A 23 19.25 7.47 -11.34
CA GLU A 23 17.90 7.18 -10.87
C GLU A 23 17.00 6.73 -12.04
N LYS A 24 17.01 5.42 -12.31
CA LYS A 24 16.02 4.78 -13.18
C LYS A 24 14.65 5.26 -12.72
N ALA A 25 13.82 5.74 -13.65
CA ALA A 25 12.43 6.11 -13.37
C ALA A 25 11.81 5.07 -12.42
N PRO A 26 11.08 5.47 -11.37
CA PRO A 26 10.64 4.56 -10.32
C PRO A 26 9.94 3.37 -10.97
N GLN A 27 10.58 2.21 -10.90
CA GLN A 27 10.11 1.03 -11.60
C GLN A 27 8.73 0.69 -11.05
N LYS A 28 7.73 0.65 -11.94
CA LYS A 28 6.39 0.21 -11.58
C LYS A 28 6.47 -1.27 -11.21
N ARG A 29 6.28 -1.56 -9.93
CA ARG A 29 6.29 -2.90 -9.35
C ARG A 29 4.88 -3.30 -8.95
N LEU A 30 4.58 -4.58 -9.07
CA LEU A 30 3.33 -5.17 -8.63
C LEU A 30 3.54 -5.84 -7.28
N PHE A 31 2.77 -5.41 -6.29
CA PHE A 31 2.76 -6.00 -4.97
C PHE A 31 1.46 -6.75 -4.73
N MET A 32 1.56 -7.92 -4.10
CA MET A 32 0.44 -8.70 -3.61
C MET A 32 0.46 -8.71 -2.09
N MET A 33 -0.65 -8.34 -1.47
CA MET A 33 -0.76 -8.17 -0.03
C MET A 33 -2.05 -8.81 0.47
N LEU A 34 -1.93 -9.64 1.51
CA LEU A 34 -3.05 -10.22 2.21
C LEU A 34 -3.39 -9.37 3.43
N PHE A 35 -4.61 -8.85 3.46
CA PHE A 35 -5.18 -8.15 4.59
C PHE A 35 -6.28 -8.99 5.24
N GLU A 36 -6.44 -8.85 6.54
CA GLU A 36 -7.72 -9.07 7.20
C GLU A 36 -8.34 -7.71 7.50
N ALA A 37 -9.63 -7.55 7.24
CA ALA A 37 -10.33 -6.32 7.59
C ALA A 37 -11.80 -6.60 7.94
N THR A 38 -12.37 -5.70 8.72
CA THR A 38 -13.77 -5.72 9.13
C THR A 38 -14.62 -5.00 8.10
N ALA A 39 -15.70 -5.67 7.66
CA ALA A 39 -16.67 -5.12 6.72
C ALA A 39 -17.53 -4.03 7.38
N GLY A 40 -17.53 -2.84 6.80
CA GLY A 40 -18.48 -1.77 7.09
C GLY A 40 -19.65 -1.75 6.12
N ALA A 41 -20.61 -0.84 6.32
CA ALA A 41 -21.86 -0.77 5.56
C ALA A 41 -21.69 -0.65 4.03
N LYS A 42 -20.61 -0.03 3.55
CA LYS A 42 -20.35 0.17 2.10
C LYS A 42 -19.89 -1.10 1.37
N THR A 43 -19.51 -2.14 2.11
CA THR A 43 -18.94 -3.37 1.52
C THR A 43 -19.99 -4.31 0.94
N GLY A 44 -21.27 -4.15 1.34
CA GLY A 44 -22.34 -5.09 0.98
C GLY A 44 -22.25 -6.46 1.66
N LEU A 45 -21.32 -6.61 2.61
CA LEU A 45 -21.16 -7.81 3.45
C LEU A 45 -21.82 -7.59 4.81
N ARG A 46 -21.90 -8.65 5.62
CA ARG A 46 -22.40 -8.56 6.99
C ARG A 46 -21.53 -7.58 7.77
N MET A 47 -22.14 -6.50 8.25
CA MET A 47 -21.43 -5.48 9.02
C MET A 47 -20.77 -6.10 10.26
N GLY A 48 -19.51 -5.76 10.49
CA GLY A 48 -18.72 -6.32 11.59
C GLY A 48 -18.07 -7.68 11.28
N ALA A 49 -18.39 -8.33 10.16
CA ALA A 49 -17.72 -9.56 9.74
C ALA A 49 -16.28 -9.27 9.32
N ARG A 50 -15.35 -10.15 9.69
CA ARG A 50 -13.94 -10.06 9.29
C ARG A 50 -13.69 -10.92 8.06
N HIS A 51 -13.02 -10.37 7.06
CA HIS A 51 -12.73 -11.08 5.81
C HIS A 51 -11.25 -10.98 5.47
N ALA A 52 -10.76 -12.00 4.77
CA ALA A 52 -9.49 -11.94 4.08
C ALA A 52 -9.65 -11.19 2.75
N ILE A 53 -8.68 -10.34 2.44
CA ILE A 53 -8.68 -9.53 1.22
C ILE A 53 -7.29 -9.60 0.60
N MET A 54 -7.20 -10.14 -0.62
CA MET A 54 -5.99 -10.05 -1.43
C MET A 54 -5.99 -8.74 -2.20
N VAL A 55 -4.97 -7.93 -1.99
CA VAL A 55 -4.80 -6.62 -2.63
C VAL A 55 -3.60 -6.68 -3.56
N PHE A 56 -3.85 -6.32 -4.81
CA PHE A 56 -2.83 -6.14 -5.84
C PHE A 56 -2.66 -4.66 -6.09
N MET A 57 -1.42 -4.15 -5.96
CA MET A 57 -1.14 -2.73 -6.01
C MET A 57 0.12 -2.44 -6.82
N VAL A 58 0.02 -1.52 -7.77
CA VAL A 58 1.17 -1.01 -8.50
C VAL A 58 1.77 0.19 -7.77
N ALA A 59 3.04 0.08 -7.40
CA ALA A 59 3.78 1.14 -6.73
C ALA A 59 5.27 1.08 -7.07
N SER A 60 6.02 2.13 -6.71
CA SER A 60 7.48 2.12 -6.80
C SER A 60 8.13 1.22 -5.74
N GLU A 61 7.52 1.14 -4.55
CA GLU A 61 8.03 0.38 -3.42
C GLU A 61 6.90 -0.19 -2.54
N LYS A 62 7.25 -1.21 -1.76
CA LYS A 62 6.31 -1.93 -0.88
C LYS A 62 5.62 -1.00 0.12
N LYS A 63 6.34 -0.06 0.74
CA LYS A 63 5.76 0.89 1.71
C LYS A 63 4.65 1.73 1.08
N PHE A 64 4.85 2.21 -0.15
CA PHE A 64 3.84 2.96 -0.89
C PHE A 64 2.66 2.07 -1.30
N ALA A 65 2.92 0.83 -1.69
CA ALA A 65 1.86 -0.12 -1.99
C ALA A 65 0.95 -0.37 -0.78
N ILE A 66 1.56 -0.58 0.40
CA ILE A 66 0.84 -0.76 1.67
C ILE A 66 0.00 0.48 1.98
N GLY A 67 0.58 1.68 1.96
CA GLY A 67 -0.16 2.92 2.25
C GLY A 67 -1.34 3.15 1.29
N LYS A 68 -1.16 2.88 -0.01
CA LYS A 68 -2.24 2.95 -1.01
C LYS A 68 -3.31 1.88 -0.77
N ALA A 69 -2.92 0.67 -0.38
CA ALA A 69 -3.85 -0.41 -0.08
C ALA A 69 -4.72 -0.08 1.13
N PHE A 70 -4.13 0.41 2.23
CA PHE A 70 -4.88 0.87 3.40
C PHE A 70 -5.90 1.94 3.03
N LYS A 71 -5.47 3.00 2.33
CA LYS A 71 -6.38 4.06 1.88
C LYS A 71 -7.49 3.52 0.97
N GLY A 72 -7.16 2.61 0.04
CA GLY A 72 -8.13 2.00 -0.86
C GLY A 72 -9.17 1.14 -0.14
N LEU A 73 -8.76 0.39 0.88
CA LEU A 73 -9.65 -0.39 1.73
C LEU A 73 -10.53 0.53 2.59
N GLU A 74 -9.97 1.57 3.18
CA GLU A 74 -10.71 2.53 4.00
C GLU A 74 -11.83 3.22 3.19
N VAL A 75 -11.52 3.74 1.99
CA VAL A 75 -12.54 4.42 1.16
C VAL A 75 -13.62 3.47 0.64
N THR A 76 -13.32 2.17 0.57
CA THR A 76 -14.28 1.12 0.18
C THR A 76 -15.06 0.55 1.38
N GLY A 77 -14.89 1.13 2.57
CA GLY A 77 -15.70 0.84 3.74
C GLY A 77 -15.16 -0.26 4.65
N TRP A 78 -13.87 -0.56 4.56
CA TRP A 78 -13.21 -1.52 5.45
C TRP A 78 -12.60 -0.81 6.66
N SER A 79 -12.61 -1.48 7.81
CA SER A 79 -11.99 -1.01 9.06
C SER A 79 -11.15 -2.11 9.70
N GLY A 80 -10.36 -1.77 10.73
CA GLY A 80 -9.57 -2.78 11.46
C GLY A 80 -8.57 -3.55 10.60
N MET A 81 -8.06 -2.92 9.53
CA MET A 81 -7.19 -3.57 8.55
C MET A 81 -5.87 -4.03 9.18
N GLN A 82 -5.54 -5.30 9.01
CA GLN A 82 -4.30 -5.91 9.44
C GLN A 82 -3.60 -6.55 8.24
N LEU A 83 -2.38 -6.09 7.94
CA LEU A 83 -1.55 -6.73 6.93
C LEU A 83 -0.99 -8.04 7.49
N LYS A 84 -1.33 -9.18 6.89
CA LYS A 84 -0.81 -10.50 7.28
C LYS A 84 0.42 -10.89 6.49
N LYS A 85 0.40 -10.63 5.18
CA LYS A 85 1.51 -10.98 4.27
C LYS A 85 1.60 -9.96 3.15
N GLY A 86 2.80 -9.70 2.66
CA GLY A 86 3.00 -8.87 1.47
C GLY A 86 4.28 -9.23 0.74
N ALA A 87 4.20 -9.37 -0.58
CA ALA A 87 5.32 -9.73 -1.45
C ALA A 87 5.36 -8.84 -2.69
N ASP A 88 6.57 -8.59 -3.19
CA ASP A 88 6.78 -8.07 -4.55
C ASP A 88 6.64 -9.26 -5.50
N ILE A 89 5.70 -9.18 -6.43
CA ILE A 89 5.40 -10.22 -7.42
C ILE A 89 5.69 -9.73 -8.83
N THR A 90 6.51 -8.68 -8.96
CA THR A 90 6.88 -8.12 -10.26
C THR A 90 7.58 -9.18 -11.10
N GLY A 91 7.11 -9.40 -12.33
CA GLY A 91 7.66 -10.41 -13.24
C GLY A 91 7.23 -11.84 -12.91
N GLN A 92 6.39 -12.06 -11.90
CA GLN A 92 5.82 -13.37 -11.63
C GLN A 92 4.98 -13.83 -12.84
N LYS A 93 5.11 -15.12 -13.19
CA LYS A 93 4.25 -15.75 -14.21
C LYS A 93 2.80 -15.79 -13.72
N ARG A 94 1.88 -16.13 -14.63
CA ARG A 94 0.45 -16.23 -14.36
C ARG A 94 0.18 -17.11 -13.14
N PHE A 95 -0.80 -16.70 -12.34
CA PHE A 95 -1.29 -17.54 -11.25
C PHE A 95 -2.13 -18.68 -11.82
N GLU A 96 -2.06 -19.85 -11.20
CA GLU A 96 -2.94 -20.99 -11.54
C GLU A 96 -4.40 -20.68 -11.19
N ASP A 97 -4.61 -19.99 -10.06
CA ASP A 97 -5.90 -19.46 -9.68
C ASP A 97 -6.31 -18.31 -10.62
N LYS A 98 -7.44 -18.49 -11.31
CA LYS A 98 -7.95 -17.55 -12.30
C LYS A 98 -8.35 -16.20 -11.69
N ALA A 99 -8.85 -16.19 -10.45
CA ALA A 99 -9.27 -14.96 -9.78
C ALA A 99 -8.06 -14.12 -9.35
N LEU A 100 -7.00 -14.76 -8.85
CA LEU A 100 -5.72 -14.11 -8.57
C LEU A 100 -5.07 -13.57 -9.84
N ASP A 101 -5.01 -14.35 -10.92
CA ASP A 101 -4.44 -13.90 -12.19
C ASP A 101 -5.22 -12.72 -12.79
N ALA A 102 -6.55 -12.79 -12.80
CA ALA A 102 -7.40 -11.70 -13.26
C ALA A 102 -7.21 -10.43 -12.41
N SER A 103 -7.08 -10.57 -11.09
CA SER A 103 -6.87 -9.44 -10.19
C SER A 103 -5.49 -8.80 -10.38
N ALA A 104 -4.44 -9.61 -10.52
CA ALA A 104 -3.09 -9.13 -10.82
C ALA A 104 -3.07 -8.33 -12.14
N ARG A 105 -3.67 -8.87 -13.21
CA ARG A 105 -3.77 -8.16 -14.50
C ARG A 105 -4.58 -6.88 -14.40
N LYS A 106 -5.70 -6.90 -13.69
CA LYS A 106 -6.52 -5.71 -13.45
C LYS A 106 -5.73 -4.63 -12.72
N ALA A 107 -4.93 -5.01 -11.72
CA ALA A 107 -4.06 -4.07 -11.01
C ALA A 107 -2.96 -3.50 -11.92
N MET A 108 -2.37 -4.31 -12.80
CA MET A 108 -1.40 -3.82 -13.78
C MET A 108 -1.99 -2.79 -14.75
N GLN A 109 -3.28 -2.92 -15.09
CA GLN A 109 -3.98 -1.97 -15.96
C GLN A 109 -4.48 -0.73 -15.23
N LYS A 110 -5.06 -0.89 -14.04
CA LYS A 110 -5.78 0.18 -13.30
C LYS A 110 -5.00 0.74 -12.13
N GLY A 111 -3.83 0.19 -11.81
CA GLY A 111 -3.01 0.52 -10.66
C GLY A 111 -3.36 -0.22 -9.38
N ALA A 112 -4.58 -0.77 -9.25
CA ALA A 112 -5.02 -1.54 -8.09
C ALA A 112 -6.12 -2.55 -8.43
N ALA A 113 -6.18 -3.64 -7.66
CA ALA A 113 -7.32 -4.56 -7.61
C ALA A 113 -7.46 -5.16 -6.20
N PHE A 114 -8.70 -5.40 -5.79
CA PHE A 114 -9.05 -6.00 -4.51
C PHE A 114 -9.86 -7.27 -4.78
N LEU A 115 -9.41 -8.39 -4.24
CA LEU A 115 -10.10 -9.68 -4.27
C LEU A 115 -10.51 -10.00 -2.83
N VAL A 116 -11.82 -10.03 -2.58
CA VAL A 116 -12.38 -10.30 -1.26
C VAL A 116 -12.78 -11.76 -1.19
N TYR A 117 -12.29 -12.47 -0.18
CA TYR A 117 -12.76 -13.82 0.13
C TYR A 117 -14.07 -13.71 0.92
N LYS A 118 -15.12 -14.38 0.42
CA LYS A 118 -16.47 -14.30 1.01
C LYS A 118 -16.54 -14.95 2.38
N ASP A 119 -15.71 -15.96 2.61
CA ASP A 119 -15.68 -16.65 3.89
C ASP A 119 -15.21 -15.68 4.99
N GLU A 120 -15.94 -15.72 6.09
CA GLU A 120 -15.60 -14.95 7.27
C GLU A 120 -14.41 -15.60 7.98
N VAL A 121 -13.45 -14.78 8.38
CA VAL A 121 -12.37 -15.19 9.26
C VAL A 121 -12.96 -15.31 10.66
N LYS A 122 -13.23 -16.55 11.09
CA LYS A 122 -13.60 -16.83 12.48
C LYS A 122 -12.42 -16.44 13.37
N GLY A 123 -12.64 -15.52 14.29
CA GLY A 123 -11.62 -15.18 15.29
C GLY A 123 -11.24 -16.43 16.07
N GLN A 124 -9.94 -16.71 16.20
CA GLN A 124 -9.49 -17.45 17.37
C GLN A 124 -9.76 -16.55 18.57
N ALA A 125 -10.76 -16.93 19.37
CA ALA A 125 -11.03 -16.33 20.67
C ALA A 125 -9.90 -16.70 21.65
#